data_AF-A0A4Q3F579-F1
#
_entry.id   AF-A0A4Q3F579-F1
#
_cell.length_a   1.000
_cell.length_b   1.000
_cell.length_c   1.000
_cell.angle_alpha   90.00
_cell.angle_beta   90.00
_cell.angle_gamma   90.00
#
_symmetry.space_group_name_H-M   'P 1'
#
loop_
_entity.id
_entity.type
_entity.pdbx_description
1 polymer ?
#
loop_
_entity_poly.entity_id
_entity_poly.type
_entity_poly.pdbx_seq_one_letter_code
_entity_poly.pdbx_strand_id
1 'polypeptide(L)'
;LKVPYRALYAALILFMIIGAYSLNNNPVEVLLLLLFGVLGYGLRKLRFDTAPLILAFVLGGPIEFNLRQTMMLARDPLDYLMGRPIALTILAFGLLLIVLPMFSKVRQKLMVARAVNEL
;
A
#
# COMPACT_ATOMS: atom_id res chain seq x y z
N LEU A 1 -10.19 31.57 5.04
CA LEU A 1 -11.50 30.99 5.41
C LEU A 1 -11.26 29.63 6.07
N LYS A 2 -11.47 29.49 7.39
CA LYS A 2 -11.36 28.19 8.08
C LYS A 2 -12.70 27.47 7.96
N VAL A 3 -12.80 26.49 7.06
CA VAL A 3 -13.94 25.56 7.06
C VAL A 3 -13.93 24.84 8.42
N PRO A 4 -15.06 24.79 9.15
CA PRO A 4 -15.11 24.11 10.43
C PRO A 4 -14.82 22.62 10.21
N TYR A 5 -13.69 22.14 10.76
CA TYR A 5 -13.24 20.75 10.63
C TYR A 5 -14.33 19.72 10.98
N ARG A 6 -15.23 20.06 11.90
CA ARG A 6 -16.38 19.22 12.29
C ARG A 6 -17.34 18.96 11.13
N ALA A 7 -17.63 19.97 10.30
CA ALA A 7 -18.50 19.83 9.14
C ALA A 7 -17.83 18.99 8.04
N LEU A 8 -16.51 19.12 7.87
CA LEU A 8 -15.75 18.31 6.92
C LEU A 8 -15.81 16.82 7.28
N TYR A 9 -15.55 16.47 8.55
CA TYR A 9 -15.63 15.08 8.99
C TYR A 9 -17.05 14.51 8.88
N ALA A 10 -18.08 15.30 9.23
CA ALA A 10 -19.47 14.87 9.06
C ALA A 10 -19.81 14.59 7.58
N ALA A 11 -19.40 15.49 6.68
CA ALA A 11 -19.58 15.27 5.24
C ALA A 11 -18.82 14.04 4.75
N LEU A 12 -17.55 13.85 5.14
CA LEU A 12 -16.75 12.69 4.75
C LEU A 12 -17.41 11.37 5.17
N ILE A 13 -17.88 11.27 6.42
CA ILE A 13 -18.55 10.06 6.92
C ILE A 13 -19.84 9.80 6.13
N LEU A 14 -20.63 10.86 5.87
CA LEU A 14 -21.87 10.75 5.11
C LEU A 14 -21.60 10.29 3.67
N PHE A 15 -20.61 10.86 3.00
CA PHE A 15 -20.18 10.43 1.67
C PHE A 15 -19.65 8.99 1.65
N MET A 16 -18.90 8.57 2.67
CA MET A 16 -18.41 7.19 2.79
C MET A 16 -19.55 6.17 2.92
N ILE A 17 -20.55 6.47 3.77
CA ILE A 17 -21.72 5.61 3.96
C ILE A 17 -22.53 5.50 2.66
N ILE A 18 -22.80 6.64 2.01
CA ILE A 18 -23.52 6.66 0.73
C ILE A 18 -22.73 5.92 -0.35
N GLY A 19 -21.41 6.13 -0.43
CA GLY A 19 -20.55 5.48 -1.41
C GLY A 19 -20.52 3.96 -1.26
N ALA A 20 -20.39 3.45 -0.03
CA ALA A 20 -20.45 2.02 0.25
C ALA A 20 -21.83 1.44 -0.09
N TYR A 21 -22.90 2.13 0.31
CA TYR A 21 -24.25 1.65 0.01
C TYR A 21 -24.59 1.68 -1.49
N SER A 22 -24.07 2.66 -2.23
CA SER A 22 -24.38 2.83 -3.66
C SER A 22 -23.83 1.75 -4.58
N LEU A 23 -22.80 0.99 -4.16
CA LEU A 23 -22.17 -0.01 -5.03
C LEU A 23 -23.04 -1.25 -5.20
N ASN A 24 -23.53 -1.82 -4.08
CA ASN A 24 -24.27 -3.07 -4.09
C ASN A 24 -25.64 -2.98 -3.38
N ASN A 25 -26.05 -1.79 -2.94
CA ASN A 25 -27.31 -1.54 -2.21
C ASN A 25 -27.47 -2.47 -0.98
N ASN A 26 -26.35 -2.87 -0.38
CA ASN A 26 -26.29 -3.88 0.67
C ASN A 26 -25.95 -3.21 2.02
N PRO A 27 -26.83 -3.29 3.04
CA PRO A 27 -26.56 -2.71 4.36
C PRO A 27 -25.37 -3.38 5.07
N VAL A 28 -25.00 -4.60 4.69
CA VAL A 28 -23.83 -5.31 5.25
C VAL A 28 -22.53 -4.56 4.93
N GLU A 29 -22.43 -3.90 3.78
CA GLU A 29 -21.22 -3.13 3.41
C GLU A 29 -21.06 -1.87 4.25
N VAL A 30 -22.18 -1.25 4.65
CA VAL A 30 -22.17 -0.11 5.59
C VAL A 30 -21.75 -0.58 6.98
N LEU A 31 -22.22 -1.75 7.42
CA LEU A 31 -21.79 -2.35 8.69
C LEU A 31 -20.30 -2.69 8.67
N LEU A 32 -19.80 -3.28 7.58
CA LEU A 32 -18.37 -3.55 7.38
C LEU A 32 -17.57 -2.26 7.38
N LEU A 33 -18.03 -1.20 6.71
CA LEU A 33 -17.38 0.11 6.71
C LEU A 33 -17.23 0.67 8.13
N LEU A 34 -18.29 0.59 8.96
CA LEU A 34 -18.22 0.98 10.36
C LEU A 34 -17.26 0.09 11.16
N LEU A 35 -17.31 -1.23 10.98
CA LEU A 35 -16.43 -2.19 11.65
C LEU A 35 -14.95 -1.93 11.32
N PHE A 36 -14.62 -1.78 10.03
CA PHE A 36 -13.27 -1.46 9.58
C PHE A 36 -12.83 -0.05 9.99
N GLY A 37 -13.74 0.91 10.11
CA GLY A 37 -13.47 2.22 10.68
C GLY A 37 -13.05 2.14 12.16
N VAL A 38 -13.77 1.33 12.96
CA VAL A 38 -13.42 1.08 14.37
C VAL A 38 -12.11 0.30 14.49
N LEU A 39 -11.91 -0.74 13.66
CA LEU A 39 -10.64 -1.47 13.59
C LEU A 39 -9.46 -0.55 13.24
N GLY A 40 -9.64 0.34 12.25
CA GLY A 40 -8.64 1.32 11.87
C GLY A 40 -8.27 2.27 13.01
N TYR A 41 -9.26 2.69 13.80
CA TYR A 41 -9.01 3.46 15.03
C TYR A 41 -8.23 2.64 16.07
N GLY A 42 -8.54 1.35 16.24
CA GLY A 42 -7.80 0.43 17.09
C GLY A 42 -6.34 0.27 16.67
N LEU A 43 -6.09 0.09 15.36
CA LEU A 43 -4.75 -0.02 14.78
C LEU A 43 -3.93 1.27 14.98
N ARG A 44 -4.57 2.43 14.84
CA ARG A 44 -3.95 3.72 15.14
C ARG A 44 -3.53 3.82 16.61
N LYS A 45 -4.35 3.30 17.54
CA LYS A 45 -4.02 3.28 18.98
C LYS A 45 -2.82 2.37 19.28
N LEU A 46 -2.66 1.30 18.51
CA LEU A 46 -1.53 0.37 18.57
C LEU A 46 -0.24 0.90 17.92
N ARG A 47 -0.22 2.16 17.46
CA ARG A 47 0.89 2.80 16.74
C ARG A 47 1.25 2.14 15.40
N PHE A 48 0.34 1.35 14.83
CA PHE A 48 0.50 0.92 13.44
C PHE A 48 0.20 2.08 12.50
N ASP A 49 1.05 2.25 11.50
CA ASP A 49 0.76 3.17 10.41
C ASP A 49 -0.38 2.59 9.57
N THR A 50 -1.55 3.21 9.67
CA THR A 50 -2.76 2.73 9.00
C THR A 50 -2.67 2.93 7.49
N ALA A 51 -1.87 3.90 7.02
CA ALA A 51 -1.77 4.22 5.60
C ALA A 51 -1.12 3.08 4.77
N PRO A 52 0.07 2.55 5.14
CA PRO A 52 0.66 1.39 4.46
C PRO A 52 -0.22 0.14 4.51
N LEU A 53 -0.95 -0.08 5.62
CA LEU A 53 -1.80 -1.26 5.79
C LEU A 53 -3.00 -1.21 4.83
N ILE A 54 -3.69 -0.07 4.75
CA ILE A 54 -4.80 0.13 3.82
C ILE A 54 -4.28 0.00 2.38
N LEU A 55 -3.13 0.61 2.07
CA LEU A 55 -2.52 0.53 0.74
C LEU A 55 -2.22 -0.92 0.34
N ALA A 56 -1.61 -1.70 1.23
CA ALA A 56 -1.31 -3.10 1.00
C ALA A 56 -2.59 -3.95 0.82
N PHE A 57 -3.63 -3.69 1.62
CA PHE A 57 -4.90 -4.39 1.53
C PHE A 57 -5.63 -4.12 0.20
N VAL A 58 -5.74 -2.85 -0.18
CA VAL A 58 -6.43 -2.44 -1.43
C VAL A 58 -5.67 -2.90 -2.67
N LEU A 59 -4.33 -2.87 -2.64
CA LEU A 59 -3.51 -3.29 -3.77
C LEU A 59 -3.30 -4.80 -3.87
N GLY A 60 -3.39 -5.54 -2.77
CA GLY A 60 -3.03 -6.97 -2.74
C GLY A 60 -3.79 -7.82 -3.75
N GLY A 61 -5.12 -7.73 -3.75
CA GLY A 61 -5.98 -8.48 -4.69
C GLY A 61 -5.68 -8.16 -6.16
N PRO A 62 -5.72 -6.87 -6.57
CA PRO A 62 -5.36 -6.47 -7.92
C PRO A 62 -3.95 -6.91 -8.34
N ILE A 63 -2.95 -6.83 -7.45
CA ILE A 63 -1.58 -7.29 -7.76
C ILE A 63 -1.57 -8.79 -8.06
N GLU A 64 -2.19 -9.62 -7.20
CA GLU A 64 -2.23 -11.06 -7.41
C GLU A 64 -2.98 -11.43 -8.69
N PHE A 65 -4.12 -10.76 -8.94
CA PHE A 65 -4.91 -10.97 -10.15
C PHE A 65 -4.09 -10.67 -11.41
N ASN A 66 -3.44 -9.51 -11.46
CA ASN A 66 -2.62 -9.12 -12.62
C ASN A 66 -1.39 -10.01 -12.78
N LEU A 67 -0.76 -10.44 -11.69
CA LEU A 67 0.36 -11.37 -11.71
C LEU A 67 -0.07 -12.71 -12.30
N ARG A 68 -1.18 -13.28 -11.81
CA ARG A 68 -1.74 -14.54 -12.30
C ARG A 68 -2.13 -14.45 -13.77
N GLN A 69 -2.82 -13.37 -14.15
CA GLN A 69 -3.19 -13.11 -15.55
C GLN A 69 -1.95 -13.04 -16.45
N THR A 70 -0.90 -12.35 -16.00
CA THR A 70 0.35 -12.21 -16.75
C THR A 70 1.07 -13.56 -16.89
N MET A 71 1.11 -14.37 -15.84
CA MET A 71 1.69 -15.71 -15.88
C MET A 71 0.92 -16.68 -16.76
N MET A 72 -0.41 -16.58 -16.82
CA MET A 72 -1.23 -17.37 -17.74
C MET A 72 -1.00 -16.99 -19.21
N LEU A 73 -0.70 -15.72 -19.49
CA LEU A 73 -0.38 -15.23 -20.84
C LEU A 73 1.06 -15.54 -21.26
N ALA A 74 1.98 -15.65 -20.30
CA ALA A 74 3.38 -15.97 -20.56
C ALA A 74 3.55 -17.48 -20.77
N ARG A 75 3.84 -17.92 -22.01
CA ARG A 75 4.27 -19.31 -22.27
C ARG A 75 5.62 -19.60 -21.62
N ASP A 76 6.55 -18.66 -21.74
CA ASP A 76 7.81 -18.64 -21.01
C ASP A 76 7.96 -17.30 -20.26
N PRO A 77 8.14 -17.31 -18.93
CA PRO A 77 8.16 -16.08 -18.12
C PRO A 77 9.30 -15.13 -18.49
N LEU A 78 10.49 -15.67 -18.79
CA LEU A 78 11.68 -14.89 -19.11
C LEU A 78 11.56 -14.24 -20.50
N ASP A 79 11.07 -14.99 -21.48
CA ASP A 79 10.90 -14.50 -22.85
C ASP A 79 9.79 -13.43 -22.93
N TYR A 80 8.71 -13.65 -22.16
CA TYR A 80 7.62 -12.68 -22.04
C TYR A 80 8.06 -11.35 -21.38
N LEU A 81 8.98 -11.41 -20.42
CA LEU A 81 9.53 -10.21 -19.76
C LEU A 81 10.52 -9.46 -20.67
N MET A 82 11.34 -10.19 -21.43
CA MET A 82 12.27 -9.60 -22.40
C MET A 82 11.53 -8.93 -23.57
N GLY A 83 10.39 -9.49 -24.00
CA GLY A 83 9.55 -8.89 -25.04
C GLY A 83 8.83 -7.59 -24.64
N ARG A 84 8.86 -7.20 -23.36
CA ARG A 84 8.16 -6.00 -22.85
C ARG A 84 9.15 -5.02 -22.20
N PRO A 85 9.81 -4.14 -22.98
CA PRO A 85 10.84 -3.24 -22.46
C PRO A 85 10.33 -2.27 -21.38
N ILE A 86 9.06 -1.86 -21.43
CA ILE A 86 8.43 -0.99 -20.41
C ILE A 86 8.30 -1.72 -19.07
N ALA A 87 7.95 -3.00 -19.07
CA ALA A 87 7.84 -3.78 -17.84
C ALA A 87 9.22 -3.96 -17.19
N LEU A 88 10.23 -4.20 -18.01
CA LEU A 88 11.61 -4.37 -17.56
C LEU A 88 12.18 -3.09 -16.95
N THR A 89 11.95 -1.92 -17.56
CA THR A 89 12.42 -0.65 -17.00
C THR A 89 11.71 -0.31 -15.70
N ILE A 90 10.39 -0.50 -15.60
CA ILE A 90 9.64 -0.26 -14.36
C ILE A 90 10.10 -1.20 -13.24
N LEU A 91 10.32 -2.48 -13.54
CA LEU A 91 10.84 -3.45 -12.57
C LEU A 91 12.26 -3.09 -12.12
N ALA A 92 13.13 -2.68 -13.05
CA ALA A 92 14.49 -2.24 -12.73
C ALA A 92 14.48 -0.99 -11.83
N PHE A 93 13.64 0.00 -12.12
CA PHE A 93 13.46 1.19 -11.27
C PHE A 93 12.90 0.83 -9.89
N GLY A 94 11.89 -0.04 -9.82
CA GLY A 94 11.32 -0.50 -8.57
C GLY A 94 12.36 -1.21 -7.70
N LEU A 95 13.15 -2.12 -8.30
CA LEU A 95 14.24 -2.80 -7.62
C LEU A 95 15.30 -1.79 -7.13
N LEU A 96 15.70 -0.84 -7.98
CA LEU A 96 16.65 0.21 -7.64
C LEU A 96 16.18 1.05 -6.43
N LEU A 97 14.90 1.45 -6.40
CA LEU A 97 14.32 2.22 -5.31
C LEU A 97 14.29 1.47 -3.97
N ILE A 98 14.17 0.14 -3.99
CA ILE A 98 14.25 -0.70 -2.79
C ILE A 98 15.71 -0.90 -2.37
N VAL A 99 16.58 -1.16 -3.33
CA VAL A 99 17.98 -1.54 -3.14
C VAL A 99 18.83 -0.36 -2.64
N LEU A 100 18.70 0.83 -3.23
CA LEU A 100 19.46 2.03 -2.85
C LEU A 100 19.36 2.37 -1.34
N PRO A 101 18.17 2.52 -0.73
CA PRO A 101 18.06 2.82 0.70
C PRO A 101 18.50 1.64 1.57
N MET A 102 18.35 0.40 1.11
CA MET A 102 18.81 -0.78 1.84
C MET A 102 20.34 -0.81 1.94
N PHE A 103 21.05 -0.59 0.84
CA PHE A 103 22.52 -0.49 0.84
C PHE A 103 23.04 0.70 1.66
N SER A 104 22.38 1.85 1.58
CA SER A 104 22.73 3.03 2.39
C SER A 104 22.59 2.76 3.90
N LYS A 105 21.47 2.15 4.33
CA LYS A 105 21.25 1.77 5.73
C LYS A 105 22.26 0.73 6.22
N VAL A 106 22.64 -0.24 5.40
CA VAL A 106 23.65 -1.26 5.75
C VAL A 106 25.04 -0.63 5.87
N ARG A 107 25.43 0.24 4.93
CA ARG A 107 26.71 0.97 4.99
C ARG A 107 26.78 1.90 6.20
N GLN A 108 25.71 2.62 6.51
CA GLN A 108 25.66 3.52 7.67
C GLN A 108 25.80 2.76 8.99
N LYS A 109 25.16 1.59 9.13
CA LYS A 109 25.33 0.72 10.30
C LYS A 109 26.77 0.19 10.43
N LEU A 110 27.42 -0.17 9.33
CA LEU A 110 28.80 -0.66 9.33
C LEU A 110 29.83 0.45 9.64
N MET A 111 29.61 1.68 9.19
CA MET A 111 30.48 2.81 9.52
C MET A 111 30.35 3.22 10.98
N VAL A 112 29.13 3.25 11.54
CA VAL A 112 28.91 3.55 12.97
C VAL A 112 29.50 2.46 13.87
N ALA A 113 29.38 1.18 13.50
CA ALA A 113 29.97 0.08 14.26
C ALA A 113 31.52 0.11 14.29
N ARG A 114 32.15 0.60 13.21
CA ARG A 114 33.61 0.78 13.16
C ARG A 114 34.08 1.94 14.04
N ALA A 115 33.35 3.06 14.09
CA ALA A 115 33.70 4.21 14.92
C ALA A 115 33.57 3.93 16.44
N VAL A 116 32.70 3.00 16.85
CA VAL A 116 32.56 2.60 18.26
C VAL A 116 33.68 1.66 18.72
N ASN A 117 34.29 0.91 17.80
CA ASN A 117 35.36 -0.04 18.14
C ASN A 117 36.77 0.60 18.16
N GLU A 118 36.88 1.89 17.82
CA GLU A 118 38.11 2.69 17.91
C GLU A 118 38.16 3.57 19.18
N LEU A 119 37.13 3.50 20.04
CA LEU A 119 37.08 4.09 21.39
C LEU A 119 37.23 2.99 22.45
#